data_AF-A0A969WW91-F1
#
_entry.id   AF-A0A969WW91-F1
#
_cell.length_a   1.000
_cell.length_b   1.000
_cell.length_c   1.000
_cell.angle_alpha   90.00
_cell.angle_beta   90.00
_cell.angle_gamma   90.00
#
_symmetry.space_group_name_H-M   'P 1'
#
loop_
_entity.id
_entity.type
_entity.pdbx_description
1 polymer ?
#
loop_
_entity_poly.entity_id
_entity_poly.type
_entity_poly.pdbx_seq_one_letter_code
_entity_poly.pdbx_strand_id
1 'polypeptide(L)'
;MSIYNKLSYIILLPIILLVVSCSSCQSSKTTTNTPSTPTTMSYNQVSPEFNADSAYLFVKTQVDYGPRTPNSAAHSECGDYLVAKLKEFGAEVIEQKTILKTYDGIALNARNIIGVYNAEHKKRVLLFAHWDSRPFADQEKD
;
A
#
# COMPACT_ATOMS: atom_id res chain seq x y z
N MET A 1 56.30 43.24 12.95
CA MET A 1 54.96 43.32 13.59
C MET A 1 53.77 42.95 12.68
N SER A 2 53.95 42.57 11.40
CA SER A 2 52.81 42.34 10.46
C SER A 2 52.44 40.85 10.25
N ILE A 3 53.34 39.91 10.55
CA ILE A 3 53.14 38.46 10.33
C ILE A 3 52.28 37.84 11.45
N TYR A 4 52.47 38.25 12.71
CA TYR A 4 51.72 37.74 13.85
C TYR A 4 50.23 38.11 13.81
N ASN A 5 49.89 39.29 13.27
CA ASN A 5 48.49 39.69 13.11
C ASN A 5 47.80 38.88 12.01
N LYS A 6 48.48 38.57 10.90
CA LYS A 6 47.90 37.72 9.83
C LYS A 6 47.74 36.26 10.27
N LEU A 7 48.67 35.72 11.06
CA LEU A 7 48.56 34.36 11.61
C LEU A 7 47.45 34.26 12.68
N SER A 8 47.24 35.33 13.45
CA SER A 8 46.12 35.44 14.40
C SER A 8 44.75 35.41 13.70
N TYR A 9 44.59 36.10 12.55
CA TYR A 9 43.35 36.04 11.75
C TYR A 9 43.11 34.68 11.09
N ILE A 10 44.17 33.98 10.66
CA ILE A 10 44.07 32.63 10.05
C ILE A 10 43.63 31.57 11.07
N ILE A 11 43.96 31.75 12.36
CA ILE A 11 43.54 30.85 13.45
C ILE A 11 42.18 31.25 14.04
N LEU A 12 41.82 32.55 14.05
CA LEU A 12 40.51 33.01 14.55
C LEU A 12 39.33 32.67 13.61
N LEU A 13 39.53 32.65 12.30
CA LEU A 13 38.47 32.38 11.31
C LEU A 13 37.83 30.98 11.43
N PRO A 14 38.59 29.86 11.57
CA PRO A 14 38.01 28.53 11.74
C PRO A 14 37.39 28.32 13.12
N ILE A 15 37.86 29.03 14.16
CA ILE A 15 37.30 28.93 15.52
C ILE A 15 35.91 29.57 15.56
N ILE A 16 35.70 30.72 14.91
CA ILE A 16 34.39 31.38 14.81
C ILE A 16 33.38 30.54 14.02
N LEU A 17 33.81 29.82 12.98
CA LEU A 17 32.96 28.91 12.22
C LEU A 17 32.51 27.67 13.04
N LEU A 18 33.34 27.25 13.99
CA LEU A 18 33.04 26.09 14.87
C LEU A 18 32.00 26.42 15.94
N VAL A 19 31.96 27.67 16.46
CA VAL A 19 30.98 28.06 17.50
C VAL A 19 29.57 28.25 16.95
N VAL A 20 29.44 28.62 15.66
CA VAL A 20 28.13 28.75 14.98
C VAL A 20 27.47 27.39 14.73
N SER A 21 28.25 26.30 14.79
CA SER A 21 27.76 24.93 14.60
C SER A 21 27.12 24.30 15.86
N CYS A 22 27.21 24.97 17.03
CA CYS A 22 26.75 24.40 18.30
C CYS A 22 25.50 25.06 18.91
N SER A 23 24.73 25.85 18.14
CA SER A 23 23.48 26.47 18.64
C SER A 23 22.19 25.82 18.09
N SER A 24 22.27 24.63 17.47
CA SER A 24 21.10 23.97 16.86
C SER A 24 20.34 22.99 17.78
N CYS A 25 20.74 22.80 19.03
CA CYS A 25 20.10 21.83 19.91
C CYS A 25 19.89 22.36 21.33
N GLN A 26 18.89 23.23 21.49
CA GLN A 26 18.22 23.40 22.78
C GLN A 26 16.71 23.32 22.56
N SER A 27 16.23 22.13 22.18
CA SER A 27 14.81 21.81 22.26
C SER A 27 14.48 21.57 23.73
N SER A 28 14.08 22.63 24.42
CA SER A 28 13.43 22.56 25.73
C SER A 28 12.20 21.66 25.61
N LYS A 29 12.27 20.43 26.12
CA LYS A 29 11.08 19.61 26.37
C LYS A 29 10.32 20.23 27.53
N THR A 30 9.46 21.20 27.22
CA THR A 30 8.34 21.54 28.09
C THR A 30 7.30 20.46 27.87
N THR A 31 7.22 19.52 28.81
CA THR A 31 6.12 18.57 28.91
C THR A 31 4.88 19.33 29.38
N THR A 32 4.24 20.05 28.47
CA THR A 32 2.84 20.44 28.63
C THR A 32 2.00 19.22 28.31
N ASN A 33 1.45 18.60 29.35
CA ASN A 33 0.29 17.70 29.24
C ASN A 33 -0.91 18.55 28.78
N THR A 34 -0.90 18.95 27.52
CA THR A 34 -2.10 19.40 26.81
C THR A 34 -2.70 18.15 26.19
N PRO A 35 -3.98 17.83 26.40
CA PRO A 35 -4.65 16.81 25.64
C PRO A 35 -4.44 17.15 24.16
N SER A 36 -3.65 16.33 23.46
CA SER A 36 -3.56 16.37 22.01
C SER A 36 -4.93 15.96 21.49
N THR A 37 -5.82 16.94 21.40
CA THR A 37 -6.97 16.86 20.53
C THR A 37 -6.39 16.46 19.17
N PRO A 38 -6.81 15.35 18.57
CA PRO A 38 -6.30 14.97 17.26
C PRO A 38 -6.54 16.17 16.36
N THR A 39 -5.47 16.82 15.90
CA THR A 39 -5.57 17.81 14.83
C THR A 39 -6.16 17.05 13.66
N THR A 40 -7.48 17.14 13.53
CA THR A 40 -8.21 16.52 12.44
C THR A 40 -7.82 17.34 11.24
N MET A 41 -6.78 16.86 10.54
CA MET A 41 -6.43 17.38 9.24
C MET A 41 -7.70 17.30 8.40
N SER A 42 -8.28 18.45 8.09
CA SER A 42 -9.48 18.53 7.25
C SER A 42 -9.13 17.97 5.89
N TYR A 43 -9.43 16.70 5.67
CA TYR A 43 -9.30 16.07 4.38
C TYR A 43 -10.39 16.64 3.47
N ASN A 44 -9.99 17.51 2.55
CA ASN A 44 -10.86 17.91 1.46
C ASN A 44 -10.97 16.72 0.50
N GLN A 45 -12.12 16.04 0.53
CA GLN A 45 -12.38 14.90 -0.32
C GLN A 45 -12.43 15.33 -1.78
N VAL A 46 -11.33 15.06 -2.49
CA VAL A 46 -11.19 15.24 -3.95
C VAL A 46 -11.45 13.96 -4.72
N SER A 47 -11.59 12.82 -4.02
CA SER A 47 -11.93 11.53 -4.62
C SER A 47 -13.45 11.33 -4.69
N PRO A 48 -13.92 10.44 -5.57
CA PRO A 48 -15.30 9.96 -5.52
C PRO A 48 -15.66 9.41 -4.13
N GLU A 49 -16.95 9.46 -3.78
CA GLU A 49 -17.46 8.80 -2.59
C GLU A 49 -17.41 7.28 -2.75
N PHE A 50 -16.94 6.59 -1.73
CA PHE A 50 -16.96 5.14 -1.68
C PHE A 50 -18.34 4.66 -1.21
N ASN A 51 -18.97 3.77 -1.98
CA ASN A 51 -20.26 3.20 -1.61
C ASN A 51 -20.06 1.83 -0.92
N ALA A 52 -20.33 1.79 0.38
CA ALA A 52 -20.18 0.59 1.20
C ALA A 52 -21.19 -0.53 0.85
N ASP A 53 -22.40 -0.18 0.44
CA ASP A 53 -23.43 -1.16 0.07
C ASP A 53 -23.05 -1.90 -1.22
N SER A 54 -22.53 -1.17 -2.21
CA SER A 54 -21.99 -1.76 -3.44
C SER A 54 -20.80 -2.67 -3.14
N ALA A 55 -19.88 -2.24 -2.28
CA ALA A 55 -18.73 -3.05 -1.89
C ALA A 55 -19.14 -4.34 -1.17
N TYR A 56 -20.12 -4.25 -0.25
CA TYR A 56 -20.69 -5.41 0.41
C TYR A 56 -21.32 -6.38 -0.59
N LEU A 57 -22.07 -5.88 -1.57
CA LEU A 57 -22.66 -6.71 -2.62
C LEU A 57 -21.61 -7.44 -3.46
N PHE A 58 -20.46 -6.81 -3.76
CA PHE A 58 -19.36 -7.48 -4.45
C PHE A 58 -18.73 -8.60 -3.63
N VAL A 59 -18.61 -8.44 -2.31
CA VAL A 59 -18.15 -9.51 -1.41
C VAL A 59 -19.18 -10.64 -1.36
N LYS A 60 -20.46 -10.30 -1.17
CA LYS A 60 -21.56 -11.27 -1.14
C LYS A 60 -21.59 -12.11 -2.43
N THR A 61 -21.49 -11.46 -3.58
CA THR A 61 -21.51 -12.14 -4.89
C THR A 61 -20.36 -13.15 -5.01
N GLN A 62 -19.16 -12.82 -4.54
CA GLN A 62 -18.03 -13.76 -4.53
C GLN A 62 -18.30 -14.96 -3.60
N VAL A 63 -18.91 -14.73 -2.44
CA VAL A 63 -19.27 -15.80 -1.49
C VAL A 63 -20.40 -16.68 -2.03
N ASP A 64 -21.34 -16.12 -2.79
CA ASP A 64 -22.47 -16.84 -3.37
C ASP A 64 -22.03 -17.93 -4.38
N TYR A 65 -20.83 -17.81 -5.00
CA TYR A 65 -20.24 -18.88 -5.82
C TYR A 65 -19.76 -20.09 -4.99
N GLY A 66 -19.60 -19.93 -3.67
CA GLY A 66 -18.98 -20.93 -2.79
C GLY A 66 -17.48 -20.71 -2.59
N PRO A 67 -16.76 -21.63 -1.92
CA PRO A 67 -15.32 -21.52 -1.68
C PRO A 67 -14.54 -21.44 -2.99
N ARG A 68 -13.76 -20.35 -3.19
CA ARG A 68 -12.94 -20.13 -4.39
C ARG A 68 -11.60 -20.85 -4.27
N THR A 69 -11.64 -22.14 -3.94
CA THR A 69 -10.43 -22.96 -3.87
C THR A 69 -9.92 -23.20 -5.29
N PRO A 70 -8.62 -23.00 -5.60
CA PRO A 70 -8.10 -23.24 -6.95
C PRO A 70 -8.46 -24.64 -7.48
N ASN A 71 -8.69 -24.74 -8.79
CA ASN A 71 -9.22 -25.90 -9.51
C ASN A 71 -10.72 -26.23 -9.31
N SER A 72 -11.44 -25.54 -8.42
CA SER A 72 -12.90 -25.71 -8.29
C SER A 72 -13.68 -24.95 -9.38
N ALA A 73 -14.93 -25.37 -9.63
CA ALA A 73 -15.85 -24.63 -10.49
C ALA A 73 -16.12 -23.21 -9.95
N ALA A 74 -16.36 -23.08 -8.64
CA ALA A 74 -16.56 -21.80 -7.95
C ALA A 74 -15.41 -20.82 -8.18
N HIS A 75 -14.15 -21.29 -8.14
CA HIS A 75 -12.99 -20.46 -8.47
C HIS A 75 -13.00 -20.01 -9.94
N SER A 76 -13.30 -20.90 -10.88
CA SER A 76 -13.39 -20.53 -12.31
C SER A 76 -14.48 -19.48 -12.57
N GLU A 77 -15.69 -19.74 -12.09
CA GLU A 77 -16.87 -18.88 -12.30
C GLU A 77 -16.71 -17.52 -11.60
N CYS A 78 -16.24 -17.51 -10.36
CA CYS A 78 -15.94 -16.27 -9.65
C CYS A 78 -14.82 -15.48 -10.35
N GLY A 79 -13.81 -16.16 -10.90
CA GLY A 79 -12.76 -15.51 -11.69
C GLY A 79 -13.31 -14.85 -12.96
N ASP A 80 -14.27 -15.48 -13.65
CA ASP A 80 -14.93 -14.90 -14.82
C ASP A 80 -15.78 -13.69 -14.45
N TYR A 81 -16.48 -13.76 -13.32
CA TYR A 81 -17.21 -12.62 -12.75
C TYR A 81 -16.28 -11.42 -12.46
N LEU A 82 -15.12 -11.66 -11.82
CA LEU A 82 -14.16 -10.60 -11.52
C LEU A 82 -13.61 -9.93 -12.80
N VAL A 83 -13.29 -10.73 -13.83
CA VAL A 83 -12.88 -10.22 -15.14
C VAL A 83 -13.99 -9.38 -15.77
N ALA A 84 -15.23 -9.87 -15.76
CA ALA A 84 -16.37 -9.15 -16.33
C ALA A 84 -16.61 -7.82 -15.61
N LYS A 85 -16.55 -7.79 -14.28
CA LYS A 85 -16.75 -6.56 -13.50
C LYS A 85 -15.66 -5.52 -13.73
N LEU A 86 -14.40 -5.93 -13.80
CA LEU A 86 -13.32 -4.99 -14.12
C LEU A 86 -13.48 -4.41 -15.53
N LYS A 87 -13.88 -5.22 -16.52
CA LYS A 87 -14.20 -4.72 -17.87
C LYS A 87 -15.39 -3.78 -17.88
N GLU A 88 -16.45 -4.09 -17.14
CA GLU A 88 -17.64 -3.25 -16.97
C GLU A 88 -17.28 -1.87 -16.41
N PHE A 89 -16.31 -1.81 -15.48
CA PHE A 89 -15.79 -0.55 -14.92
C PHE A 89 -14.76 0.16 -15.81
N GLY A 90 -14.50 -0.35 -17.01
CA GLY A 90 -13.64 0.28 -18.01
C GLY A 90 -12.14 -0.02 -17.85
N ALA A 91 -11.77 -1.02 -17.05
CA ALA A 91 -10.39 -1.49 -17.01
C ALA A 91 -10.03 -2.25 -18.28
N GLU A 92 -8.80 -2.05 -18.77
CA GLU A 92 -8.15 -3.06 -19.61
C GLU A 92 -7.77 -4.24 -18.71
N VAL A 93 -8.29 -5.43 -19.01
CA VAL A 93 -8.10 -6.61 -18.15
C VAL A 93 -7.13 -7.60 -18.78
N ILE A 94 -6.06 -7.90 -18.05
CA ILE A 94 -5.07 -8.92 -18.38
C ILE A 94 -5.28 -10.12 -17.46
N GLU A 95 -5.42 -11.30 -18.05
CA GLU A 95 -5.50 -12.56 -17.31
C GLU A 95 -4.18 -13.31 -17.43
N GLN A 96 -3.45 -13.39 -16.32
CA GLN A 96 -2.25 -14.20 -16.24
C GLN A 96 -2.61 -15.56 -15.62
N LYS A 97 -2.78 -16.56 -16.48
CA LYS A 97 -3.03 -17.96 -16.09
C LYS A 97 -1.71 -18.71 -15.98
N THR A 98 -1.49 -19.41 -14.88
CA THR A 98 -0.27 -20.18 -14.62
C THR A 98 -0.56 -21.44 -13.81
N ILE A 99 0.35 -22.40 -13.86
CA ILE A 99 0.32 -23.58 -13.00
C ILE A 99 1.32 -23.39 -11.87
N LEU A 100 0.82 -23.30 -10.65
CA LEU A 100 1.63 -23.27 -9.44
C LEU A 100 1.69 -24.66 -8.82
N LYS A 101 2.80 -24.98 -8.14
CA LYS A 101 2.90 -26.21 -7.35
C LYS A 101 2.84 -25.84 -5.88
N THR A 102 1.95 -26.48 -5.14
CA THR A 102 1.94 -26.41 -3.67
C THR A 102 3.13 -27.16 -3.09
N TYR A 103 3.34 -27.00 -1.77
CA TYR A 103 4.43 -27.68 -1.05
C TYR A 103 4.31 -29.21 -1.09
N ASP A 104 3.10 -29.74 -1.20
CA ASP A 104 2.75 -31.17 -1.32
C ASP A 104 2.68 -31.66 -2.78
N GLY A 105 3.04 -30.80 -3.75
CA GLY A 105 3.20 -31.18 -5.15
C GLY A 105 1.93 -31.12 -6.00
N ILE A 106 0.81 -30.65 -5.45
CA ILE A 106 -0.44 -30.46 -6.18
C ILE A 106 -0.30 -29.29 -7.17
N ALA A 107 -0.73 -29.52 -8.41
CA ALA A 107 -0.80 -28.47 -9.43
C ALA A 107 -2.07 -27.62 -9.24
N LEU A 108 -1.89 -26.32 -9.07
CA LEU A 108 -2.96 -25.33 -8.97
C LEU A 108 -3.02 -24.51 -10.25
N ASN A 109 -4.17 -24.52 -10.91
CA ASN A 109 -4.47 -23.60 -12.01
C ASN A 109 -4.76 -22.22 -11.41
N ALA A 110 -3.70 -21.43 -11.23
CA ALA A 110 -3.78 -20.08 -10.70
C ALA A 110 -4.13 -19.08 -11.81
N ARG A 111 -4.89 -18.04 -11.44
CA ARG A 111 -5.31 -16.97 -12.34
C ARG A 111 -5.17 -15.64 -11.63
N ASN A 112 -4.14 -14.89 -12.01
CA ASN A 112 -4.03 -13.49 -11.63
C ASN A 112 -4.86 -12.66 -12.61
N ILE A 113 -5.69 -11.76 -12.07
CA ILE A 113 -6.56 -10.87 -12.84
C ILE A 113 -6.10 -9.44 -12.60
N ILE A 114 -5.64 -8.77 -13.65
CA ILE A 114 -5.00 -7.46 -13.55
C ILE A 114 -5.87 -6.47 -14.31
N GLY A 115 -6.51 -5.55 -13.60
CA GLY A 115 -7.21 -4.40 -14.18
C GLY A 115 -6.28 -3.20 -14.31
N VAL A 116 -6.21 -2.62 -15.51
CA VAL A 116 -5.33 -1.51 -15.85
C VAL A 116 -6.16 -0.31 -16.29
N TYR A 117 -5.93 0.84 -15.66
CA TYR A 117 -6.46 2.13 -16.06
C TYR A 117 -5.31 3.04 -16.51
N ASN A 118 -5.52 3.85 -17.55
CA ASN A 118 -4.55 4.82 -18.08
C ASN A 118 -3.15 4.17 -18.27
N ALA A 119 -3.09 3.08 -19.05
CA ALA A 119 -1.93 2.19 -19.20
C ALA A 119 -0.64 2.92 -19.64
N GLU A 120 -0.79 4.02 -20.38
CA GLU A 120 0.29 4.88 -20.91
C GLU A 120 1.04 5.67 -19.83
N HIS A 121 0.47 5.84 -18.63
CA HIS A 121 1.12 6.58 -17.55
C HIS A 121 2.24 5.76 -16.89
N LYS A 122 3.44 6.36 -16.81
CA LYS A 122 4.63 5.76 -16.18
C LYS A 122 4.58 5.72 -14.65
N LYS A 123 3.93 6.71 -14.03
CA LYS A 123 3.70 6.73 -12.56
C LYS A 123 2.39 6.02 -12.29
N ARG A 124 2.44 4.93 -11.52
CA ARG A 124 1.28 4.06 -11.30
C ARG A 124 1.12 3.78 -9.80
N VAL A 125 -0.12 3.57 -9.39
CA VAL A 125 -0.46 3.05 -8.06
C VAL A 125 -0.91 1.59 -8.24
N LEU A 126 -0.38 0.69 -7.42
CA LEU A 126 -0.79 -0.71 -7.40
C LEU A 126 -1.72 -0.95 -6.22
N LEU A 127 -2.95 -1.37 -6.51
CA LEU A 127 -3.89 -1.91 -5.54
C LEU A 127 -4.03 -3.41 -5.81
N PHE A 128 -3.97 -4.22 -4.75
CA PHE A 128 -4.03 -5.67 -4.89
C PHE A 128 -4.75 -6.30 -3.70
N ALA A 129 -5.36 -7.45 -3.98
CA ALA A 129 -5.96 -8.35 -3.00
C ALA A 129 -5.80 -9.79 -3.52
N HIS A 130 -5.78 -10.76 -2.62
CA HIS A 130 -6.01 -12.16 -2.99
C HIS A 130 -7.53 -12.40 -3.08
N TRP A 131 -7.95 -13.37 -3.90
CA TRP A 131 -9.38 -13.63 -4.14
C TRP A 131 -9.77 -15.12 -3.94
N ASP A 132 -8.76 -16.00 -3.95
CA ASP A 132 -8.91 -17.41 -3.64
C ASP A 132 -9.31 -17.65 -2.18
N SER A 133 -9.89 -18.82 -1.94
CA SER A 133 -10.24 -19.29 -0.59
C SER A 133 -9.34 -20.44 -0.19
N ARG A 134 -8.94 -20.45 1.08
CA ARG A 134 -8.20 -21.58 1.64
C ARG A 134 -9.07 -22.86 1.58
N PRO A 135 -8.51 -24.02 1.19
CA PRO A 135 -9.25 -25.29 1.15
C PRO A 135 -9.67 -25.85 2.51
N PHE A 136 -9.06 -25.37 3.61
CA PHE A 136 -9.23 -25.93 4.96
C PHE A 136 -9.48 -24.82 5.98
N ALA A 137 -10.37 -25.08 6.94
CA ALA A 137 -10.64 -24.25 8.12
C ALA A 137 -9.82 -24.77 9.33
N ASP A 138 -8.50 -24.63 9.25
CA ASP A 138 -7.53 -25.21 10.21
C ASP A 138 -7.51 -24.57 11.61
N GLN A 139 -8.34 -23.54 11.84
CA GLN A 139 -8.46 -22.83 13.12
C GLN A 139 -9.84 -22.96 13.76
N GLU A 140 -10.78 -23.69 13.15
CA GLU A 140 -12.06 -24.00 13.78
C GLU A 140 -11.88 -25.17 14.77
N LYS A 141 -12.53 -25.06 15.93
CA LYS A 141 -12.73 -26.19 16.83
C LYS A 141 -14.05 -26.84 16.46
N ASP A 142 -14.06 -28.16 16.40
CA ASP A 142 -15.27 -28.97 16.22
C ASP A 142 -16.36 -28.65 17.27
#